data_AF-A0A962RF38-F1
#
_entry.id   AF-A0A962RF38-F1
#
_cell.length_a   1.000
_cell.length_b   1.000
_cell.length_c   1.000
_cell.angle_alpha   90.00
_cell.angle_beta   90.00
_cell.angle_gamma   90.00
#
_symmetry.space_group_name_H-M   'P 1'
#
loop_
_entity.id
_entity.type
_entity.pdbx_description
1 polymer ?
#
loop_
_entity_poly.entity_id
_entity_poly.type
_entity_poly.pdbx_seq_one_letter_code
_entity_poly.pdbx_strand_id
1 'polypeptide(L)' 'MRNLWQQLTGLLPAQRRIIGAVTAHNADGTSTIQTYGGFFRARGQIVPIGQQAEIEGGAVVRQAVTLTTVSIEV' A
#
# COMPACT_ATOMS: atom_id res chain seq x y z
N MET A 1 -11.24 32.46 -16.07
CA MET A 1 -10.24 31.66 -16.83
C MET A 1 -10.25 30.25 -16.28
N ARG A 2 -10.28 29.21 -17.12
CA ARG A 2 -10.24 27.79 -16.66
C ARG A 2 -8.81 27.42 -16.29
N ASN A 3 -8.62 26.82 -15.11
CA ASN A 3 -7.34 26.26 -14.71
C ASN A 3 -7.12 24.93 -15.44
N LEU A 4 -6.46 24.98 -16.60
CA LEU A 4 -6.21 23.82 -17.46
C LEU A 4 -5.39 22.73 -16.75
N TRP A 5 -4.50 23.13 -15.82
CA TRP A 5 -3.70 22.20 -15.02
C TRP A 5 -4.56 21.36 -14.08
N GLN A 6 -5.50 21.98 -13.36
CA GLN A 6 -6.43 21.25 -12.49
C GLN A 6 -7.32 20.27 -13.26
N GLN A 7 -7.69 20.61 -14.50
CA GLN A 7 -8.49 19.74 -15.35
C GLN A 7 -7.71 18.53 -15.83
N LEU A 8 -6.45 18.71 -16.24
CA LEU A 8 -5.58 17.60 -16.58
C LEU A 8 -5.37 16.66 -15.38
N THR A 9 -5.05 17.21 -14.20
CA THR A 9 -4.83 16.39 -12.99
C THR A 9 -6.09 15.64 -12.55
N GLY A 10 -7.28 16.20 -12.79
CA GLY A 10 -8.55 15.52 -12.53
C GLY A 10 -8.89 14.39 -13.51
N LEU A 11 -8.23 14.34 -14.67
CA LEU A 11 -8.37 13.24 -15.65
C LEU A 11 -7.37 12.11 -15.41
N LEU A 12 -6.31 12.35 -14.63
CA LEU A 12 -5.36 11.30 -14.28
C LEU A 12 -6.04 10.30 -13.35
N PRO A 13 -5.76 8.99 -13.50
CA PRO A 13 -6.24 8.00 -12.54
C PRO A 13 -5.78 8.39 -11.14
N ALA A 14 -6.71 8.38 -10.19
CA ALA A 14 -6.35 8.56 -8.79
C ALA A 14 -5.27 7.54 -8.41
N GLN A 15 -4.28 7.97 -7.62
CA GLN A 15 -3.29 7.04 -7.09
C GLN A 15 -4.03 5.95 -6.30
N ARG A 16 -3.86 4.71 -6.76
CA ARG A 16 -4.49 3.57 -6.09
C ARG A 16 -3.84 3.40 -4.73
N ARG A 17 -4.69 3.35 -3.71
CA ARG A 17 -4.34 3.03 -2.34
C ARG A 17 -4.64 1.56 -2.09
N ILE A 18 -3.64 0.81 -1.65
CA ILE A 18 -3.70 -0.63 -1.47
C ILE A 18 -3.22 -0.95 -0.06
N ILE A 19 -3.90 -1.89 0.60
CA ILE A 19 -3.42 -2.50 1.85
C ILE A 19 -2.98 -3.93 1.54
N GLY A 20 -1.80 -4.32 2.03
CA GLY A 20 -1.29 -5.67 1.87
C GLY A 20 -0.19 -6.03 2.85
N ALA A 21 0.05 -7.32 3.04
CA ALA A 21 1.06 -7.82 3.96
C ALA A 21 2.45 -7.77 3.33
N VAL A 22 3.44 -7.29 4.07
CA VAL A 22 4.85 -7.36 3.65
C VAL A 22 5.35 -8.78 3.87
N THR A 23 5.74 -9.48 2.81
CA THR A 23 6.25 -10.86 2.90
C THR A 23 7.77 -10.96 2.76
N ALA A 24 8.40 -9.95 2.14
CA ALA A 24 9.86 -9.89 2.04
C ALA A 24 10.35 -8.45 1.82
N HIS A 25 11.56 -8.18 2.27
CA HIS A 25 12.38 -7.04 1.85
C HIS A 25 13.42 -7.52 0.84
N ASN A 26 13.51 -6.82 -0.28
CA ASN A 26 14.38 -7.17 -1.39
C ASN A 26 15.69 -6.35 -1.36
N ALA A 27 16.76 -6.87 -1.94
CA ALA A 27 18.06 -6.16 -1.92
C ALA A 27 18.06 -4.80 -2.67
N ASP A 28 17.07 -4.56 -3.55
CA ASP A 28 16.91 -3.33 -4.34
C ASP A 28 16.13 -2.21 -3.61
N GLY A 29 15.84 -2.38 -2.32
CA GLY A 29 15.08 -1.39 -1.53
C GLY A 29 13.57 -1.45 -1.74
N THR A 30 13.05 -2.49 -2.40
CA THR A 30 11.60 -2.74 -2.53
C THR A 30 11.10 -3.79 -1.53
N SER A 31 9.79 -3.85 -1.33
CA SER A 31 9.10 -4.86 -0.55
C SER A 31 8.18 -5.71 -1.42
N THR A 32 8.13 -7.01 -1.15
CA THR A 32 7.13 -7.92 -1.73
C THR A 32 5.86 -7.83 -0.89
N ILE A 33 4.75 -7.48 -1.55
CA ILE A 33 3.46 -7.25 -0.92
C ILE A 33 2.48 -8.32 -1.36
N GLN A 34 1.84 -8.98 -0.41
CA GLN A 34 0.74 -9.91 -0.62
C GLN A 34 -0.60 -9.20 -0.45
N THR A 35 -1.49 -9.39 -1.41
CA THR A 35 -2.88 -8.92 -1.39
C THR A 35 -3.81 -10.08 -1.75
N TYR A 36 -5.12 -9.87 -1.68
CA TYR A 36 -6.10 -10.84 -2.19
C TYR A 36 -5.93 -11.15 -3.68
N GLY A 37 -5.41 -10.20 -4.48
CA GLY A 37 -5.18 -10.36 -5.91
C GLY A 37 -3.83 -11.01 -6.27
N GLY A 38 -3.06 -11.45 -5.27
CA GLY A 38 -1.73 -12.02 -5.46
C GLY A 38 -0.61 -11.12 -4.93
N PHE A 39 0.58 -11.28 -5.52
CA PHE A 39 1.80 -10.63 -5.07
C PHE A 39 2.26 -9.54 -6.05
N PHE A 40 2.78 -8.44 -5.52
CA PHE A 40 3.46 -7.43 -6.31
C PHE A 40 4.62 -6.80 -5.54
N ARG A 41 5.46 -6.03 -6.23
CA ARG A 41 6.59 -5.30 -5.62
C ARG A 41 6.24 -3.83 -5.44
N ALA A 42 6.49 -3.30 -4.25
CA ALA A 42 6.33 -1.88 -3.91
C ALA A 42 7.67 -1.28 -3.49
N ARG A 43 7.93 -0.01 -3.82
CA ARG A 43 9.14 0.71 -3.40
C ARG A 43 9.11 0.98 -1.90
N GLY A 44 10.25 0.87 -1.23
CA GLY A 44 10.39 1.16 0.20
C GLY A 44 10.22 -0.06 1.11
N GLN A 45 10.84 0.02 2.29
CA GLN A 45 10.96 -1.07 3.29
C GLN A 45 10.68 -0.58 4.71
N ILE A 46 9.97 0.53 4.85
CA ILE A 46 9.70 1.17 6.14
C ILE A 46 8.72 0.37 7.04
N VAL A 47 8.01 -0.61 6.47
CA VAL A 47 7.08 -1.49 7.21
C VAL A 47 7.70 -2.87 7.35
N PRO A 48 7.82 -3.43 8.56
CA PRO A 48 8.46 -4.73 8.77
C PRO A 48 7.75 -5.89 8.05
N ILE A 49 8.51 -6.93 7.71
CA ILE A 49 7.97 -8.22 7.24
C ILE A 49 6.96 -8.77 8.26
N GLY A 50 5.83 -9.28 7.77
CA GLY A 50 4.72 -9.80 8.55
C GLY A 50 3.67 -8.75 8.93
N GLN A 51 3.93 -7.45 8.73
CA GLN A 51 2.97 -6.38 9.02
C GLN A 51 2.18 -5.98 7.78
N GLN A 52 1.01 -5.37 8.01
CA GLN A 52 0.21 -4.75 6.96
C GLN A 52 0.79 -3.38 6.60
N ALA A 53 1.01 -3.16 5.31
CA ALA A 53 1.50 -1.91 4.76
C ALA A 53 0.39 -1.19 3.98
N GLU A 54 0.44 0.13 4.01
CA GLU A 54 -0.31 0.99 3.12
C GLU A 54 0.59 1.42 1.94
N ILE A 55 0.11 1.15 0.73
CA ILE A 55 0.81 1.41 -0.53
C ILE A 55 0.03 2.45 -1.33
N GLU A 56 0.73 3.48 -1.79
CA GLU A 56 0.19 4.53 -2.65
C GLU A 56 1.14 4.77 -3.83
N GLY A 57 0.62 4.76 -5.06
CA GLY A 57 1.46 4.97 -6.26
C GLY A 57 2.62 3.95 -6.39
N GLY A 58 2.43 2.73 -5.86
CA GLY A 58 3.44 1.67 -5.86
C GLY A 58 4.58 1.87 -4.85
N ALA A 59 4.43 2.74 -3.86
CA ALA A 59 5.38 2.92 -2.76
C ALA A 59 4.73 2.62 -1.40
N VAL A 60 5.49 1.99 -0.51
CA VAL A 60 5.10 1.77 0.89
C VAL A 60 5.17 3.10 1.62
N VAL A 61 4.02 3.60 2.11
CA VAL A 61 3.90 4.93 2.74
C VAL A 61 3.93 4.83 4.26
N ARG A 62 3.26 3.83 4.84
CA ARG A 62 3.24 3.58 6.29
C ARG A 62 2.73 2.19 6.63
N GLN A 63 2.87 1.82 7.89
CA GLN A 63 2.19 0.64 8.44
C GLN A 63 0.68 0.92 8.53
N ALA A 64 -0.12 -0.04 8.07
CA ALA A 64 -1.57 0.01 8.22
C ALA A 64 -1.96 -0.30 9.67
N VAL A 65 -3.11 0.22 10.11
CA VAL A 65 -3.61 -0.01 11.46
C VAL A 65 -4.05 -1.46 11.60
N THR A 66 -3.48 -2.18 12.56
CA THR A 66 -3.94 -3.50 12.96
C THR A 66 -5.08 -3.36 13.97
N LEU A 67 -6.27 -3.85 13.63
CA LEU A 67 -7.40 -3.86 14.54
C LEU A 67 -7.31 -5.06 15.49
N THR A 68 -7.58 -4.85 16.77
CA THR A 68 -7.67 -5.93 17.75
C THR A 68 -8.88 -6.81 17.44
N THR A 69 -8.66 -8.12 17.32
CA THR A 69 -9.74 -9.10 17.18
C THR A 69 -10.15 -9.64 18.55
N VAL A 70 -11.45 -9.73 18.80
CA VAL A 70 -12.01 -10.32 20.03
C VAL A 70 -12.75 -11.59 19.63
N SER A 71 -12.34 -12.74 20.18
CA SER A 71 -13.05 -14.01 20.03
C SER A 71 -14.07 -14.14 21.17
N ILE A 72 -15.31 -14.48 20.84
CA ILE A 72 -16.37 -14.74 21.81
C ILE A 72 -16.73 -16.22 21.69
N GLU A 73 -16.57 -16.97 22.77
CA GLU A 73 -17.05 -18.35 22.87
C GLU A 73 -18.51 -18.34 23.37
N VAL A 74 -19.35 -19.20 22.78
CA VAL A 74 -20.77 -19.39 23.14
C VAL A 74 -20.94 -20.68 23.91
#